data_AF-A0A2K8M1T6-F1
#
_entry.id   AF-A0A2K8M1T6-F1
#
_cell.length_a   1.000
_cell.length_b   1.000
_cell.length_c   1.000
_cell.angle_alpha   90.00
_cell.angle_beta   90.00
_cell.angle_gamma   90.00
#
_symmetry.space_group_name_H-M   'P 1'
#
loop_
_entity.id
_entity.type
_entity.pdbx_description
1 polymer ?
#
loop_
_entity_poly.entity_id
_entity_poly.type
_entity_poly.pdbx_seq_one_letter_code
_entity_poly.pdbx_strand_id
1 'polypeptide(L)'
;MTERMLVVLDEGASDEAPPGWRQAAPEHRIVACPPDRAPALLEQAAEAKPLADVVAGGQLVPVALRLAEQHPDAVRSVLLVGPDPEGDGRASREWFAAYGNRVASAREAGVEVEVLPHGPAGAPLSEPRVAAAVAATLDRLPAVRRPDW
;
A
#
# COMPACT_ATOMS: atom_id res chain seq x y z
N MET A 1 -21.96 -6.48 -3.79
CA MET A 1 -20.74 -6.45 -2.96
C MET A 1 -20.00 -5.17 -3.31
N THR A 2 -19.69 -4.31 -2.34
CA THR A 2 -18.85 -3.13 -2.63
C THR A 2 -17.43 -3.62 -2.88
N GLU A 3 -16.93 -3.36 -4.07
CA GLU A 3 -15.56 -3.73 -4.49
C GLU A 3 -14.54 -3.01 -3.59
N ARG A 4 -13.50 -3.73 -3.14
CA ARG A 4 -12.42 -3.14 -2.31
C ARG A 4 -11.56 -2.24 -3.19
N MET A 5 -11.17 -1.05 -2.72
CA MET A 5 -10.26 -0.20 -3.48
C MET A 5 -8.81 -0.55 -3.16
N LEU A 6 -7.97 -0.74 -4.17
CA LEU A 6 -6.52 -0.86 -4.01
C LEU A 6 -5.84 0.27 -4.79
N VAL A 7 -5.25 1.21 -4.07
CA VAL A 7 -4.53 2.36 -4.59
C VAL A 7 -3.06 1.98 -4.77
N VAL A 8 -2.60 1.94 -6.01
CA VAL A 8 -1.21 1.69 -6.37
C VAL A 8 -0.52 3.02 -6.58
N LEU A 9 0.36 3.41 -5.65
CA LEU A 9 1.13 4.65 -5.79
C LEU A 9 2.24 4.47 -6.81
N ASP A 10 2.17 5.25 -7.88
CA ASP A 10 3.12 5.24 -8.98
C ASP A 10 3.23 6.65 -9.56
N GLU A 11 4.44 7.21 -9.62
CA GLU A 11 4.68 8.53 -10.22
C GLU A 11 4.39 8.54 -11.73
N GLY A 12 4.51 7.38 -12.39
CA GLY A 12 4.19 7.17 -13.79
C GLY A 12 2.75 6.73 -14.04
N ALA A 13 1.88 6.75 -13.03
CA ALA A 13 0.51 6.27 -13.13
C ALA A 13 -0.22 6.91 -14.32
N SER A 14 -0.72 6.06 -15.22
CA SER A 14 -1.77 6.38 -16.18
C SER A 14 -3.12 5.93 -15.61
N ASP A 15 -4.24 6.27 -16.25
CA ASP A 15 -5.58 5.84 -15.82
C ASP A 15 -5.77 4.30 -15.77
N GLU A 16 -4.78 3.52 -16.24
CA GLU A 16 -4.80 2.07 -16.22
C GLU A 16 -3.92 1.47 -15.12
N ALA A 17 -4.43 0.41 -14.48
CA ALA A 17 -3.67 -0.38 -13.52
C ALA A 17 -2.46 -1.06 -14.18
N PRO A 18 -1.33 -1.26 -13.47
CA PRO A 18 -0.19 -1.93 -14.06
C PRO A 18 -0.53 -3.37 -14.49
N PRO A 19 0.20 -3.94 -15.46
CA PRO A 19 -0.07 -5.28 -15.97
C PRO A 19 -0.12 -6.34 -14.87
N GLY A 20 -1.11 -7.25 -14.95
CA GLY A 20 -1.26 -8.36 -14.00
C GLY A 20 -2.01 -8.03 -12.71
N TRP A 21 -2.21 -6.75 -12.35
CA TRP A 21 -2.88 -6.37 -11.10
C TRP A 21 -4.35 -6.78 -11.05
N ARG A 22 -5.10 -6.54 -12.14
CA ARG A 22 -6.51 -6.96 -12.23
C ARG A 22 -6.69 -8.48 -12.15
N GLN A 23 -5.71 -9.25 -12.63
CA GLN A 23 -5.73 -10.70 -12.55
C GLN A 23 -5.34 -11.19 -11.15
N ALA A 24 -4.37 -10.53 -10.50
CA ALA A 24 -3.89 -10.90 -9.19
C ALA A 24 -4.91 -10.60 -8.08
N ALA A 25 -5.60 -9.46 -8.17
CA ALA A 25 -6.56 -9.01 -7.17
C ALA A 25 -7.94 -8.71 -7.80
N PRO A 26 -8.66 -9.74 -8.29
CA PRO A 26 -9.92 -9.58 -9.02
C PRO A 26 -11.08 -9.05 -8.16
N GLU A 27 -10.95 -9.12 -6.83
CA GLU A 27 -11.94 -8.56 -5.89
C GLU A 27 -11.73 -7.06 -5.60
N HIS A 28 -10.67 -6.47 -6.18
CA HIS A 28 -10.29 -5.09 -5.94
C HIS A 28 -10.40 -4.23 -7.18
N ARG A 29 -10.97 -3.03 -6.98
CA ARG A 29 -10.89 -1.92 -7.92
C ARG A 29 -9.48 -1.34 -7.81
N ILE A 30 -8.63 -1.69 -8.77
CA ILE A 30 -7.26 -1.19 -8.83
C ILE A 30 -7.23 0.22 -9.40
N VAL A 31 -6.66 1.15 -8.65
CA VAL A 31 -6.47 2.54 -9.07
C VAL A 31 -4.97 2.86 -9.02
N ALA A 32 -4.33 2.98 -10.17
CA ALA A 32 -3.00 3.58 -10.25
C ALA A 32 -3.15 5.08 -9.99
N CYS A 33 -2.38 5.60 -9.04
CA CYS A 33 -2.55 6.97 -8.57
C CYS A 33 -1.19 7.64 -8.36
N PRO A 34 -0.96 8.82 -8.96
CA PRO A 34 0.23 9.59 -8.64
C PRO A 34 0.10 10.15 -7.21
N PRO A 35 1.22 10.32 -6.49
CA PRO A 35 1.23 10.60 -5.06
C PRO A 35 0.54 11.92 -4.68
N ASP A 36 0.56 12.91 -5.57
CA ASP A 36 -0.09 14.21 -5.38
C ASP A 36 -1.63 14.15 -5.43
N ARG A 37 -2.19 13.14 -6.09
CA ARG A 37 -3.64 12.93 -6.21
C ARG A 37 -4.22 11.98 -5.17
N ALA A 38 -3.37 11.19 -4.52
CA ALA A 38 -3.77 10.20 -3.54
C ALA A 38 -4.57 10.78 -2.35
N PRO A 39 -4.23 11.95 -1.76
CA PRO A 39 -5.02 12.53 -0.67
C PRO A 39 -6.48 12.77 -1.04
N ALA A 40 -6.72 13.43 -2.18
CA ALA A 40 -8.09 13.73 -2.64
C ALA A 40 -8.88 12.45 -2.97
N LEU A 41 -8.22 11.43 -3.51
CA LEU A 41 -8.83 10.13 -3.75
C LEU A 41 -9.24 9.44 -2.44
N LEU A 42 -8.37 9.45 -1.43
CA LEU A 42 -8.64 8.85 -0.12
C LEU A 42 -9.73 9.61 0.63
N GLU A 43 -9.76 10.94 0.56
CA GLU A 43 -10.85 11.75 1.12
C GLU A 43 -12.21 11.39 0.51
N GLN A 44 -12.27 11.19 -0.81
CA GLN A 44 -13.50 10.73 -1.47
C GLN A 44 -13.88 9.30 -1.08
N ALA A 45 -12.89 8.45 -0.79
CA ALA A 45 -13.09 7.07 -0.38
C ALA A 45 -13.40 6.92 1.13
N ALA A 46 -13.19 7.95 1.96
CA ALA A 46 -13.36 7.87 3.40
C ALA A 46 -14.81 7.53 3.82
N GLU A 47 -15.79 7.95 3.02
CA GLU A 47 -17.20 7.62 3.26
C GLU A 47 -17.60 6.23 2.72
N ALA A 48 -16.74 5.61 1.89
CA ALA A 48 -17.00 4.32 1.29
C ALA A 48 -16.57 3.18 2.24
N LYS A 49 -17.40 2.12 2.31
CA LYS A 49 -17.03 0.85 2.94
C LYS A 49 -17.01 -0.26 1.89
N PRO A 50 -15.94 -1.07 1.82
CA PRO A 50 -14.77 -1.09 2.71
C PRO A 50 -13.76 0.05 2.44
N LEU A 51 -12.93 0.37 3.45
CA LEU A 51 -11.82 1.33 3.35
C LEU A 51 -10.78 0.87 2.32
N ALA A 52 -9.95 1.80 1.84
CA ALA A 52 -8.98 1.54 0.79
C ALA A 52 -7.71 0.84 1.30
N ASP A 53 -7.10 0.02 0.46
CA ASP A 53 -5.75 -0.49 0.63
C ASP A 53 -4.78 0.36 -0.20
N VAL A 54 -3.60 0.64 0.32
CA VAL A 54 -2.56 1.44 -0.35
C VAL A 54 -1.32 0.58 -0.54
N VAL A 55 -0.73 0.60 -1.72
CA VAL A 55 0.55 -0.06 -1.99
C VAL A 55 1.53 0.93 -2.60
N ALA A 56 2.77 0.89 -2.12
CA ALA A 56 3.85 1.73 -2.61
C ALA A 56 5.17 1.00 -2.59
N GLY A 57 6.02 1.29 -3.58
CA GLY A 57 7.34 0.71 -3.71
C GLY A 57 8.47 1.74 -3.58
N GLY A 58 9.62 1.29 -3.08
CA GLY A 58 10.87 2.08 -3.07
C GLY A 58 10.70 3.49 -2.49
N GLN A 59 11.02 4.51 -3.30
CA GLN A 59 11.03 5.92 -2.88
C GLN A 59 9.64 6.47 -2.49
N LEU A 60 8.55 5.78 -2.84
CA LEU A 60 7.18 6.19 -2.50
C LEU A 60 6.70 5.64 -1.14
N VAL A 61 7.45 4.75 -0.51
CA VAL A 61 7.13 4.21 0.82
C VAL A 61 6.89 5.29 1.88
N PRO A 62 7.73 6.35 1.99
CA PRO A 62 7.49 7.44 2.93
C PRO A 62 6.19 8.21 2.66
N VAL A 63 5.74 8.25 1.40
CA VAL A 63 4.49 8.90 1.01
C VAL A 63 3.30 8.08 1.46
N ALA A 64 3.32 6.76 1.22
CA ALA A 64 2.25 5.86 1.67
C ALA A 64 2.07 5.88 3.20
N LEU A 65 3.17 5.88 3.96
CA LEU A 65 3.12 6.00 5.42
C LEU A 65 2.50 7.33 5.86
N ARG A 66 2.85 8.44 5.21
CA ARG A 66 2.25 9.74 5.50
C ARG A 66 0.76 9.78 5.21
N LEU A 67 0.32 9.17 4.10
CA LEU A 67 -1.11 9.09 3.76
C LEU A 67 -1.89 8.30 4.82
N ALA A 68 -1.31 7.21 5.32
CA ALA A 68 -1.91 6.41 6.39
C ALA A 68 -2.04 7.19 7.71
N GLU A 69 -1.03 7.98 8.07
CA GLU A 69 -1.06 8.86 9.23
C GLU A 69 -2.10 9.99 9.08
N GLN A 70 -2.26 10.53 7.88
CA GLN A 70 -3.16 11.66 7.60
C GLN A 70 -4.62 11.23 7.38
N HIS A 71 -4.83 10.01 6.87
CA HIS A 71 -6.15 9.49 6.51
C HIS A 71 -6.42 8.09 7.12
N PRO A 72 -6.24 7.89 8.44
CA PRO A 72 -6.42 6.58 9.08
C PRO A 72 -7.87 6.06 8.99
N ASP A 73 -8.83 6.96 8.77
CA ASP A 73 -10.24 6.63 8.59
C ASP A 73 -10.60 6.27 7.14
N ALA A 74 -9.69 6.47 6.18
CA ALA A 74 -9.87 6.13 4.77
C ALA A 74 -9.03 4.92 4.34
N VAL A 75 -8.00 4.57 5.11
CA VAL A 75 -7.01 3.54 4.78
C VAL A 75 -7.17 2.34 5.72
N ARG A 76 -7.45 1.17 5.16
CA ARG A 76 -7.46 -0.11 5.88
C ARG A 76 -6.05 -0.63 6.08
N SER A 77 -5.27 -0.65 5.01
CA SER A 77 -3.92 -1.23 5.03
C SER A 77 -2.96 -0.53 4.09
N VAL A 78 -1.67 -0.65 4.40
CA VAL A 78 -0.55 -0.14 3.64
C VAL A 78 0.45 -1.27 3.41
N LEU A 79 0.72 -1.59 2.15
CA LEU A 79 1.72 -2.58 1.75
C LEU A 79 2.94 -1.87 1.15
N LEU A 80 4.07 -2.01 1.83
CA LEU A 80 5.34 -1.39 1.47
C LEU A 80 6.21 -2.42 0.76
N VAL A 81 6.38 -2.27 -0.55
CA VAL A 81 7.14 -3.22 -1.39
C VAL A 81 8.56 -2.71 -1.59
N GLY A 82 9.56 -3.49 -1.19
CA GLY A 82 10.95 -3.11 -1.43
C GLY A 82 11.33 -1.75 -0.84
N PRO A 83 11.13 -1.53 0.46
CA PRO A 83 11.21 -0.20 1.05
C PRO A 83 12.63 0.38 1.13
N ASP A 84 13.65 -0.46 0.97
CA ASP A 84 15.04 -0.06 0.83
C ASP A 84 15.55 -0.45 -0.57
N PRO A 85 15.47 0.46 -1.56
CA PRO A 85 15.92 0.18 -2.92
C PRO A 85 17.45 0.15 -3.04
N GLU A 86 18.18 0.77 -2.11
CA GLU A 86 19.66 0.79 -2.10
C GLU A 86 20.24 -0.45 -1.39
N GLY A 87 19.46 -1.10 -0.53
CA GLY A 87 19.78 -2.37 0.13
C GLY A 87 19.43 -3.62 -0.69
N ASP A 88 19.12 -4.71 0.00
CA ASP A 88 18.73 -6.00 -0.61
C ASP A 88 17.23 -6.08 -0.98
N GLY A 89 16.53 -4.94 -0.97
CA GLY A 89 15.09 -4.88 -1.13
C GLY A 89 14.28 -5.24 0.12
N ARG A 90 14.92 -5.51 1.26
CA ARG A 90 14.23 -5.69 2.55
C ARG A 90 14.32 -4.40 3.35
N ALA A 91 13.47 -4.26 4.36
CA ALA A 91 13.66 -3.19 5.34
C ALA A 91 14.98 -3.39 6.10
N SER A 92 15.99 -2.59 5.77
CA SER A 92 17.27 -2.55 6.48
C SER A 92 17.11 -1.95 7.87
N ARG A 93 18.18 -2.06 8.66
CA ARG A 93 18.20 -1.46 10.01
C ARG A 93 18.09 0.07 9.93
N GLU A 94 18.72 0.66 8.94
CA GLU A 94 18.70 2.08 8.61
C GLU A 94 17.28 2.52 8.23
N TRP A 95 16.60 1.73 7.39
CA TRP A 95 15.20 1.99 7.06
C TRP A 95 14.30 1.94 8.29
N PHE A 96 14.45 0.92 9.13
CA PHE A 96 13.67 0.83 10.38
C PHE A 96 13.97 1.98 11.34
N ALA A 97 15.21 2.44 11.42
CA ALA A 97 15.57 3.61 12.22
C ALA A 97 14.89 4.90 11.72
N ALA A 98 14.73 5.04 10.40
CA ALA A 98 14.12 6.22 9.78
C ALA A 98 12.58 6.20 9.79
N TYR A 99 11.96 5.02 9.62
CA TYR A 99 10.52 4.90 9.35
C TYR A 99 9.77 4.00 10.35
N GLY A 100 10.46 3.29 11.24
CA GLY A 100 9.83 2.37 12.21
C GLY A 100 8.80 3.06 13.11
N ASN A 101 9.07 4.29 13.56
CA ASN A 101 8.11 5.06 14.36
C ASN A 101 6.84 5.41 13.57
N ARG A 102 6.94 5.67 12.26
CA ARG A 102 5.78 5.92 11.39
C ARG A 102 4.95 4.66 11.17
N VAL A 103 5.62 3.53 10.96
CA VAL A 103 4.96 2.22 10.88
C VAL A 103 4.20 1.92 12.18
N ALA A 104 4.82 2.17 13.33
CA ALA A 104 4.16 2.00 14.62
C ALA A 104 2.96 2.94 14.77
N SER A 105 3.14 4.23 14.47
CA SER A 105 2.07 5.24 14.52
C SER A 105 0.87 4.88 13.62
N ALA A 106 1.11 4.40 12.40
CA ALA A 106 0.03 3.99 11.51
C ALA A 106 -0.73 2.77 12.07
N ARG A 107 -0.02 1.80 12.64
CA ARG A 107 -0.62 0.63 13.30
C ARG A 107 -1.40 0.98 14.56
N GLU A 108 -0.91 1.91 15.37
CA GLU A 108 -1.61 2.46 16.53
C GLU A 108 -2.85 3.26 16.12
N ALA A 109 -2.81 3.89 14.95
CA ALA A 109 -3.99 4.47 14.30
C ALA A 109 -4.83 3.42 13.56
N GLY A 110 -4.64 2.13 13.86
CA GLY A 110 -5.38 0.97 13.36
C GLY A 110 -5.30 0.70 11.86
N VAL A 111 -4.30 1.25 11.18
CA VAL A 111 -3.97 0.91 9.79
C VAL A 111 -3.04 -0.31 9.79
N GLU A 112 -3.41 -1.38 9.11
CA GLU A 112 -2.53 -2.54 8.96
C GLU A 112 -1.35 -2.18 8.07
N VAL A 113 -0.11 -2.36 8.53
CA VAL A 113 1.08 -2.08 7.73
C VAL A 113 1.88 -3.34 7.51
N GLU A 114 2.06 -3.73 6.25
CA GLU A 114 2.85 -4.89 5.85
C GLU A 114 4.07 -4.46 5.03
N VAL A 115 5.22 -5.06 5.34
CA VAL A 115 6.47 -4.81 4.63
C VAL A 115 6.83 -6.05 3.82
N LEU A 116 6.75 -5.92 2.52
CA LEU A 116 7.04 -6.99 1.57
C LEU A 116 8.47 -6.84 1.05
N PRO A 117 9.28 -7.91 1.07
CA PRO A 117 10.60 -7.86 0.46
C PRO A 117 10.43 -7.60 -1.03
N HIS A 118 11.29 -6.75 -1.57
CA HIS A 118 11.50 -6.68 -3.00
C HIS A 118 12.05 -8.03 -3.47
N GLY A 119 11.64 -8.47 -4.67
CA GLY A 119 12.43 -9.46 -5.40
C GLY A 119 13.87 -8.96 -5.60
N PRO A 120 14.78 -9.74 -6.24
CA PRO A 120 16.18 -9.34 -6.41
C PRO A 120 16.29 -7.88 -6.90
N ALA A 121 16.74 -7.02 -5.99
CA ALA A 121 17.06 -5.60 -6.13
C ALA A 121 16.16 -4.76 -7.07
N GLY A 122 15.00 -4.29 -6.60
CA GLY A 122 14.36 -3.16 -7.28
C GLY A 122 13.14 -3.48 -8.15
N ALA A 123 12.63 -4.71 -8.15
CA ALA A 123 11.53 -5.16 -9.02
C ALA A 123 10.34 -4.17 -9.07
N PRO A 124 10.09 -3.45 -10.17
CA PRO A 124 9.06 -2.41 -10.21
C PRO A 124 7.67 -2.97 -9.92
N LEU A 125 6.74 -2.12 -9.44
CA LEU A 125 5.35 -2.51 -9.20
C LEU A 125 4.65 -3.07 -10.46
N SER A 126 5.20 -2.82 -11.65
CA SER A 126 4.77 -3.38 -12.93
C SER A 126 5.12 -4.87 -13.10
N GLU A 127 5.95 -5.45 -12.25
CA GLU A 127 6.25 -6.89 -12.32
C GLU A 127 5.07 -7.73 -11.78
N PRO A 128 4.55 -8.71 -12.57
CA PRO A 128 3.37 -9.50 -12.17
C PRO A 128 3.52 -10.25 -10.83
N ARG A 129 4.74 -10.66 -10.48
CA ARG A 129 5.01 -11.34 -9.20
C ARG A 129 4.78 -10.44 -7.98
N VAL A 130 4.99 -9.13 -8.13
CA VAL A 130 4.73 -8.16 -7.07
C VAL A 130 3.23 -8.06 -6.82
N ALA A 131 2.43 -7.94 -7.89
CA ALA A 131 0.98 -7.94 -7.80
C ALA A 131 0.45 -9.22 -7.12
N ALA A 132 0.99 -10.39 -7.46
CA ALA A 132 0.63 -11.66 -6.81
C ALA A 132 0.98 -11.69 -5.31
N ALA A 133 2.16 -11.21 -4.92
CA ALA A 133 2.57 -11.15 -3.51
C ALA A 133 1.72 -10.18 -2.69
N VAL A 134 1.36 -9.03 -3.28
CA VAL A 134 0.45 -8.04 -2.69
C VAL A 134 -0.94 -8.65 -2.50
N ALA A 135 -1.51 -9.28 -3.54
CA ALA A 135 -2.82 -9.94 -3.46
C ALA A 135 -2.86 -11.03 -2.37
N ALA A 136 -1.87 -11.93 -2.35
CA ALA A 136 -1.77 -12.97 -1.33
C ALA A 136 -1.60 -12.42 0.10
N THR A 137 -1.11 -11.20 0.24
CA THR A 137 -1.03 -10.52 1.54
C THR A 137 -2.36 -9.89 1.92
N LEU A 138 -3.03 -9.23 0.98
CA LEU A 138 -4.37 -8.66 1.17
C LEU A 138 -5.40 -9.72 1.60
N ASP A 139 -5.32 -10.93 1.06
CA ASP A 139 -6.21 -12.05 1.41
C ASP A 139 -6.04 -12.55 2.85
N ARG A 140 -4.86 -12.32 3.44
CA ARG A 140 -4.54 -12.71 4.83
C ARG A 140 -4.86 -11.61 5.83
N LEU A 141 -4.95 -10.36 5.38
CA LEU A 141 -5.29 -9.22 6.22
C LEU A 141 -6.76 -9.24 6.62
N PRO A 142 -7.10 -8.79 7.84
CA PRO A 142 -8.48 -8.79 8.30
C PRO A 142 -9.34 -7.90 7.38
N ALA A 143 -10.50 -8.43 6.96
CA ALA A 143 -11.43 -7.74 6.05
C ALA A 143 -11.97 -6.41 6.60
N VAL A 144 -11.96 -6.26 7.94
CA VAL A 144 -12.39 -5.06 8.66
C VAL A 144 -11.27 -4.71 9.63
N ARG A 145 -10.99 -3.40 9.75
CA ARG A 145 -10.08 -2.87 10.77
C ARG A 145 -10.45 -3.41 12.14
N ARG A 146 -9.46 -3.91 12.88
CA ARG A 146 -9.69 -4.32 14.28
C ARG A 146 -9.99 -3.05 15.09
N PRO A 147 -11.10 -3.00 15.83
CA PRO A 147 -11.29 -1.91 16.78
C PRO A 147 -10.17 -1.99 17.82
N ASP A 148 -9.46 -0.89 17.99
CA ASP A 148 -8.51 -0.70 19.07
C ASP A 148 -9.27 -0.86 20.40
N TRP A 149 -8.89 -1.86 21.20
CA TRP A 149 -9.38 -2.06 22.57
C TRP A 149 -8.27 -1.76 23.56
#